data_AF-A0A413LDY8-F1
#
_entry.id   AF-A0A413LDY8-F1
#
_cell.length_a   1.000
_cell.length_b   1.000
_cell.length_c   1.000
_cell.angle_alpha   90.00
_cell.angle_beta   90.00
_cell.angle_gamma   90.00
#
_symmetry.space_group_name_H-M   'P 1'
#
loop_
_entity.id
_entity.type
_entity.pdbx_description
1 polymer ?
#
loop_
_entity_poly.entity_id
_entity_poly.type
_entity_poly.pdbx_seq_one_letter_code
_entity_poly.pdbx_strand_id
1 'polypeptide(L)'
;MRELSVYYCSKCGYYGYYQLPKNAVCPKCSVDMVPLSISFQDFMDLSCEERDDLLSKQIISASSPYVKRLMAPHKAYNNREFIARMSDRIVELEAENKKLNETVEWMHQTIWDLVRKNKGIEPAGKSSLPSVDENSTDGTGKSENPE
;
A
#
# COMPACT_ATOMS: atom_id res chain seq x y z
N MET A 1 18.68 -40.44 2.19
CA MET A 1 19.19 -39.61 1.08
C MET A 1 19.75 -38.34 1.70
N ARG A 2 20.94 -37.85 1.31
CA ARG A 2 21.45 -36.58 1.84
C ARG A 2 20.67 -35.43 1.21
N GLU A 3 20.08 -34.58 2.03
CA GLU A 3 19.32 -33.42 1.58
C GLU A 3 20.23 -32.43 0.85
N LEU A 4 19.73 -31.86 -0.25
CA LEU A 4 20.41 -30.80 -0.99
C LEU A 4 20.13 -29.47 -0.29
N SER A 5 21.15 -28.63 -0.15
CA SER A 5 20.98 -27.25 0.29
C SER A 5 21.11 -26.30 -0.89
N VAL A 6 20.39 -25.19 -0.84
CA VAL A 6 20.43 -24.15 -1.87
C VAL A 6 21.53 -23.15 -1.51
N TYR A 7 22.35 -22.80 -2.49
CA TYR A 7 23.42 -21.81 -2.35
C TYR A 7 23.24 -20.71 -3.38
N TYR A 8 23.72 -19.51 -3.09
CA TYR A 8 23.73 -18.38 -4.01
C TYR A 8 25.08 -17.64 -4.04
N CYS A 9 25.39 -17.02 -5.17
CA CYS A 9 26.54 -16.16 -5.34
C CYS A 9 26.19 -14.74 -4.87
N SER A 10 26.92 -14.23 -3.88
CA SER A 10 26.76 -12.86 -3.37
C SER A 10 27.11 -11.77 -4.38
N LYS A 11 27.83 -12.10 -5.47
CA LYS A 11 28.23 -11.14 -6.51
C LYS A 11 27.27 -11.05 -7.69
N CYS A 12 26.72 -12.18 -8.14
CA CYS A 12 25.96 -12.24 -9.39
C CYS A 12 24.58 -12.92 -9.28
N GLY A 13 24.19 -13.35 -8.08
CA GLY A 13 22.89 -13.99 -7.85
C GLY A 13 22.73 -15.39 -8.44
N TYR A 14 23.75 -15.94 -9.11
CA TYR A 14 23.70 -17.34 -9.55
C TYR A 14 23.44 -18.26 -8.35
N TYR A 15 22.45 -19.14 -8.46
CA TYR A 15 22.13 -20.11 -7.42
C TYR A 15 22.33 -21.55 -7.93
N GLY A 16 22.53 -22.47 -7.00
CA GLY A 16 22.76 -23.88 -7.29
C GLY A 16 22.53 -24.76 -6.07
N TYR A 17 22.45 -26.07 -6.30
CA TYR A 17 22.11 -27.06 -5.28
C TYR A 17 23.30 -27.96 -5.02
N TYR A 18 23.75 -28.01 -3.77
CA TYR A 18 24.93 -28.77 -3.41
C TYR A 18 24.68 -29.54 -2.11
N GLN A 19 25.26 -30.74 -2.01
CA GLN A 19 25.22 -31.56 -0.78
C GLN A 19 26.26 -31.11 0.24
N LEU A 20 27.36 -30.49 -0.21
CA LEU A 20 28.48 -30.08 0.63
C LEU A 20 28.93 -28.66 0.24
N PRO A 21 29.19 -27.77 1.22
CA PRO A 21 29.60 -26.38 0.95
C PRO A 21 30.85 -26.27 0.08
N LYS A 22 31.80 -27.21 0.23
CA LYS A 22 33.06 -27.22 -0.55
C LYS A 22 32.89 -27.32 -2.06
N ASN A 23 31.73 -27.80 -2.53
CA ASN A 23 31.42 -27.90 -3.95
C ASN A 23 30.67 -26.66 -4.46
N ALA A 24 30.20 -25.80 -3.57
CA ALA A 24 29.37 -24.65 -3.90
C ALA A 24 30.25 -23.47 -4.31
N VAL A 25 30.84 -23.55 -5.50
CA VAL A 25 31.64 -22.48 -6.11
C VAL A 25 30.90 -21.92 -7.31
N CYS A 26 30.77 -20.60 -7.39
CA CYS A 26 30.04 -19.96 -8.47
C CYS A 26 30.78 -20.12 -9.81
N PRO A 27 30.16 -20.68 -10.85
CA PRO A 27 30.80 -20.89 -12.15
C PRO A 27 31.06 -19.58 -12.91
N LYS A 28 30.37 -18.49 -12.56
CA LYS A 28 30.54 -17.17 -13.20
C LYS A 28 31.60 -16.31 -12.54
N CYS A 29 31.78 -16.44 -11.23
CA CYS A 29 32.60 -15.53 -10.43
C CYS A 29 33.78 -16.22 -9.73
N SER A 30 33.82 -17.55 -9.73
CA SER A 30 34.82 -18.37 -9.04
C SER A 30 34.98 -18.01 -7.55
N VAL A 31 33.86 -17.68 -6.90
CA VAL A 31 33.80 -17.41 -5.45
C VAL A 31 32.95 -18.45 -4.76
N ASP A 32 33.25 -18.71 -3.49
CA ASP A 32 32.42 -19.56 -2.64
C ASP A 32 31.01 -18.99 -2.52
N MET A 33 30.03 -19.86 -2.72
CA MET A 33 28.61 -19.53 -2.63
C MET A 33 28.14 -19.61 -1.18
N VAL A 34 27.16 -18.78 -0.86
CA VAL A 34 26.59 -18.67 0.49
C VAL A 34 25.34 -19.55 0.57
N PRO A 35 25.16 -20.37 1.62
CA PRO A 35 23.94 -21.16 1.80
C PRO A 35 22.75 -20.24 2.07
N LEU A 36 21.59 -20.56 1.49
CA LEU A 36 20.32 -19.96 1.88
C LEU A 36 19.74 -20.72 3.07
N SER A 37 19.02 -19.99 3.93
CA SER A 37 18.35 -20.57 5.12
C SER A 37 17.00 -21.24 4.81
N ILE A 38 16.59 -21.28 3.54
CA ILE A 38 15.35 -21.90 3.08
C ILE A 38 15.60 -23.36 2.66
N SER A 39 14.60 -24.22 2.84
CA SER A 39 14.70 -25.61 2.39
C SER A 39 14.74 -25.69 0.85
N PHE A 40 15.27 -26.79 0.32
CA PHE A 40 15.24 -27.03 -1.12
C PHE A 40 13.81 -27.03 -1.69
N GLN A 41 12.88 -27.66 -0.97
CA GLN A 41 11.49 -27.77 -1.41
C GLN A 41 10.84 -26.39 -1.49
N ASP A 42 10.92 -25.60 -0.41
CA ASP A 42 10.33 -24.27 -0.38
C ASP A 42 10.93 -23.36 -1.45
N PHE A 43 12.23 -23.47 -1.74
CA PHE A 43 12.87 -22.69 -2.80
C PHE A 43 12.40 -23.09 -4.21
N MET A 44 12.11 -24.37 -4.43
CA MET A 44 11.58 -24.88 -5.69
C MET A 44 10.12 -24.46 -5.93
N ASP A 45 9.36 -24.30 -4.84
CA ASP A 45 7.96 -23.87 -4.89
C ASP A 45 7.82 -22.36 -5.17
N LEU A 46 8.91 -21.58 -5.03
CA LEU A 46 8.94 -20.16 -5.41
C LEU A 46 8.92 -19.96 -6.93
N SER A 47 8.16 -18.97 -7.37
CA SER A 47 8.20 -18.46 -8.74
C SER A 47 9.56 -17.85 -9.08
N CYS A 48 9.80 -17.58 -10.38
CA CYS A 48 11.04 -16.94 -10.82
C CYS A 48 11.22 -15.56 -10.19
N GLU A 49 10.13 -14.77 -10.15
CA GLU A 49 10.13 -13.43 -9.55
C GLU A 49 10.44 -13.50 -8.06
N GLU A 50 9.78 -14.38 -7.31
CA GLU A 50 10.03 -14.54 -5.87
C GLU A 50 11.46 -14.99 -5.55
N ARG A 51 12.05 -15.85 -6.40
CA ARG A 51 13.46 -16.26 -6.28
C ARG A 51 14.40 -15.08 -6.50
N ASP A 52 14.20 -14.30 -7.55
CA ASP A 52 15.03 -13.13 -7.84
C ASP A 52 14.91 -12.08 -6.72
N ASP A 53 13.70 -11.90 -6.18
CA ASP A 53 13.42 -10.99 -5.07
C ASP A 53 14.13 -11.42 -3.79
N LEU A 54 14.08 -12.72 -3.47
CA LEU A 54 14.76 -13.32 -2.32
C LEU A 54 16.29 -13.15 -2.45
N LEU A 55 16.86 -13.50 -3.60
CA LEU A 55 18.29 -13.40 -3.86
C LEU A 55 18.77 -11.94 -3.82
N SER A 56 18.01 -11.02 -4.40
CA SER A 56 18.31 -9.58 -4.36
C SER A 56 18.33 -9.05 -2.93
N LYS A 57 17.34 -9.41 -2.11
CA LYS A 57 17.29 -9.05 -0.68
C LYS A 57 18.51 -9.59 0.07
N GLN A 58 18.93 -10.83 -0.20
CA GLN A 58 20.10 -11.44 0.42
C GLN A 58 21.43 -10.80 -0.01
N ILE A 59 21.56 -10.39 -1.26
CA ILE A 59 22.75 -9.67 -1.75
C ILE A 59 22.84 -8.28 -1.11
N ILE A 60 21.73 -7.54 -1.08
CA ILE A 60 21.68 -6.21 -0.47
C ILE A 60 21.91 -6.30 1.04
N SER A 61 21.35 -7.30 1.72
CA SER A 61 21.55 -7.50 3.16
C SER A 61 23.01 -7.84 3.50
N ALA A 62 23.69 -8.62 2.66
CA ALA A 62 25.10 -8.95 2.82
C ALA A 62 26.05 -7.83 2.34
N SER A 63 25.55 -6.83 1.61
CA SER A 63 26.36 -5.72 1.10
C SER A 63 26.86 -4.80 2.22
N SER A 64 27.96 -4.09 1.93
CA SER A 64 28.53 -3.09 2.83
C SER A 64 27.47 -2.05 3.25
N PRO A 65 27.48 -1.60 4.52
CA PRO A 65 26.56 -0.56 5.00
C PRO A 65 26.60 0.73 4.17
N TYR A 66 27.72 1.00 3.48
CA TYR A 66 27.82 2.11 2.53
C TYR A 66 26.89 1.93 1.31
N VAL A 67 26.87 0.74 0.71
CA VAL A 67 25.99 0.40 -0.42
C VAL A 67 24.51 0.50 0.00
N LYS A 68 24.18 0.01 1.20
CA LYS A 68 22.82 0.15 1.77
C LYS A 68 22.39 1.61 1.90
N ARG A 69 23.30 2.49 2.33
CA ARG A 69 23.04 3.93 2.46
C ARG A 69 22.82 4.59 1.09
N LEU A 70 23.58 4.21 0.07
CA LEU A 70 23.40 4.71 -1.29
C LEU A 70 22.05 4.27 -1.89
N MET A 71 21.59 3.05 -1.59
CA MET A 71 20.30 2.54 -2.09
C MET A 71 19.08 3.07 -1.31
N ALA A 72 19.26 3.58 -0.08
CA ALA A 72 18.15 4.03 0.76
C ALA A 72 17.32 5.17 0.15
N PRO A 73 17.91 6.23 -0.45
CA PRO A 73 17.15 7.27 -1.15
C PRO A 73 16.31 6.73 -2.31
N HIS A 74 16.87 5.80 -3.10
CA HIS A 74 16.17 5.20 -4.24
C HIS A 74 14.97 4.36 -3.79
N LYS A 75 15.12 3.60 -2.69
CA LYS A 75 14.02 2.85 -2.08
C LYS A 75 12.91 3.80 -1.58
N ALA A 76 13.29 4.89 -0.91
CA ALA A 76 12.32 5.88 -0.43
C ALA A 76 11.58 6.58 -1.57
N TYR A 77 12.28 6.88 -2.68
CA TYR A 77 11.68 7.49 -3.86
C TYR A 77 10.66 6.57 -4.53
N ASN A 78 11.02 5.30 -4.78
CA ASN A 78 10.10 4.32 -5.35
C ASN A 78 8.86 4.14 -4.47
N ASN A 79 9.03 4.13 -3.14
CA ASN A 79 7.90 4.08 -2.22
C ASN A 79 7.00 5.30 -2.36
N ARG A 80 7.57 6.51 -2.52
CA ARG A 80 6.79 7.74 -2.70
C ARG A 80 5.99 7.72 -4.00
N GLU A 81 6.58 7.23 -5.08
CA GLU A 81 5.90 7.07 -6.37
C GLU A 81 4.74 6.07 -6.27
N PHE A 82 4.96 4.93 -5.61
CA PHE A 82 3.91 3.95 -5.36
C PHE A 82 2.78 4.51 -4.50
N ILE A 83 3.11 5.23 -3.41
CA ILE A 83 2.14 5.90 -2.55
C ILE A 83 1.33 6.92 -3.35
N ALA A 84 1.97 7.76 -4.16
CA ALA A 84 1.27 8.76 -4.97
C ALA A 84 0.25 8.11 -5.92
N ARG A 85 0.65 7.05 -6.64
CA ARG A 85 -0.28 6.30 -7.52
C ARG A 85 -1.47 5.72 -6.78
N MET A 86 -1.25 5.16 -5.59
CA MET A 86 -2.35 4.63 -4.78
C MET A 86 -3.25 5.74 -4.24
N SER A 87 -2.69 6.87 -3.80
CA SER A 87 -3.46 8.03 -3.36
C SER A 87 -4.35 8.58 -4.48
N ASP A 88 -3.83 8.68 -5.71
CA ASP A 88 -4.62 9.12 -6.86
C ASP A 88 -5.82 8.18 -7.11
N ARG A 89 -5.60 6.86 -7.00
CA ARG A 89 -6.67 5.87 -7.15
C ARG A 89 -7.70 5.94 -6.02
N ILE A 90 -7.29 6.26 -4.79
CA ILE A 90 -8.21 6.47 -3.67
C ILE A 90 -9.11 7.66 -3.94
N VAL A 91 -8.54 8.80 -4.37
CA VAL A 91 -9.32 10.01 -4.67
C VAL A 91 -10.34 9.76 -5.78
N GLU A 92 -9.97 9.00 -6.82
CA GLU A 92 -10.87 8.60 -7.89
C GLU A 92 -12.04 7.74 -7.36
N LEU A 93 -11.73 6.73 -6.53
CA LEU A 93 -12.75 5.87 -5.93
C LEU A 93 -13.65 6.61 -4.94
N GLU A 94 -13.14 7.60 -4.22
CA GLU A 94 -13.93 8.47 -3.34
C GLU A 94 -14.89 9.34 -4.14
N ALA A 95 -14.46 9.87 -5.29
CA ALA A 95 -15.31 10.65 -6.19
C ALA A 95 -16.44 9.78 -6.80
N GLU A 96 -16.13 8.55 -7.21
CA GLU A 96 -17.14 7.58 -7.67
C GLU A 96 -18.15 7.26 -6.57
N ASN A 97 -17.69 6.96 -5.35
CA ASN A 97 -18.56 6.70 -4.21
C ASN A 97 -19.45 7.89 -3.89
N LYS A 98 -18.93 9.11 -3.95
CA LYS A 98 -19.73 10.32 -3.74
C LYS A 98 -20.88 10.41 -4.75
N LYS A 99 -20.59 10.18 -6.03
CA LYS A 99 -21.62 10.19 -7.09
C LYS A 99 -22.68 9.10 -6.89
N LEU A 100 -22.26 7.91 -6.47
CA LEU A 100 -23.18 6.82 -6.14
C LEU A 100 -24.07 7.20 -4.95
N ASN A 101 -23.51 7.78 -3.90
CA ASN A 101 -24.28 8.24 -2.74
C ASN A 101 -25.27 9.35 -3.10
N GLU A 102 -24.88 10.31 -3.94
CA GLU A 102 -25.80 11.35 -4.44
C GLU A 102 -26.97 10.74 -5.23
N THR A 103 -26.70 9.69 -6.01
CA THR A 103 -27.74 8.97 -6.76
C THR A 103 -28.70 8.24 -5.82
N VAL A 104 -28.19 7.59 -4.78
CA VAL A 104 -29.01 6.91 -3.77
C VAL A 104 -29.88 7.90 -3.01
N GLU A 105 -29.33 9.05 -2.60
CA GLU A 105 -30.08 10.09 -1.92
C GLU A 105 -31.20 10.64 -2.80
N TRP A 106 -30.91 10.88 -4.08
CA TRP A 106 -31.91 11.31 -5.05
C TRP A 106 -32.99 10.24 -5.28
N MET A 107 -32.61 8.96 -5.32
CA MET A 107 -33.57 7.86 -5.40
C MET A 107 -34.46 7.80 -4.17
N HIS A 108 -33.92 7.95 -2.97
CA HIS A 108 -34.70 8.01 -1.73
C HIS A 108 -35.71 9.16 -1.77
N GLN A 109 -35.28 10.37 -2.13
CA GLN A 109 -36.18 11.53 -2.24
C GLN A 109 -37.31 11.29 -3.24
N THR A 110 -36.99 10.70 -4.39
CA THR A 110 -37.97 10.38 -5.43
C THR A 110 -38.99 9.35 -4.96
N ILE A 111 -38.54 8.29 -4.28
CA ILE A 111 -39.42 7.27 -3.70
C ILE A 111 -40.34 7.91 -2.65
N TRP A 112 -39.81 8.76 -1.77
CA TRP A 112 -40.61 9.47 -0.77
C TRP A 112 -41.70 10.35 -1.39
N ASP A 113 -41.39 11.06 -2.48
CA ASP A 113 -42.38 11.86 -3.22
C ASP A 113 -43.49 11.00 -3.83
N LEU A 114 -43.13 9.88 -4.44
CA LEU A 114 -44.10 8.93 -5.01
C LEU A 114 -44.98 8.32 -3.92
N VAL A 115 -44.40 7.93 -2.78
CA VAL A 115 -45.13 7.37 -1.64
C VAL A 115 -46.09 8.40 -1.04
N ARG A 116 -45.67 9.66 -0.89
CA ARG A 116 -46.54 10.75 -0.39
C ARG A 116 -47.73 11.00 -1.32
N LYS A 117 -47.48 11.06 -2.63
CA LYS A 117 -48.52 11.20 -3.66
C LYS A 117 -49.51 10.04 -3.63
N ASN A 118 -49.03 8.79 -3.55
CA ASN A 118 -49.89 7.61 -3.49
C ASN A 118 -50.72 7.51 -2.20
N LYS A 119 -50.25 8.09 -1.09
CA LYS A 119 -50.96 8.13 0.19
C LYS A 119 -51.91 9.33 0.35
N GLY A 120 -52.03 10.20 -0.66
CA GLY A 120 -52.90 11.38 -0.63
C GLY A 120 -52.47 12.46 0.36
N ILE A 121 -51.18 12.49 0.73
CA ILE A 121 -50.62 13.48 1.66
C ILE A 121 -50.10 14.67 0.83
N GLU A 122 -50.88 15.75 0.74
CA GLU A 122 -50.46 17.01 0.11
C GLU A 122 -49.31 17.66 0.90
N PRO A 123 -48.27 18.21 0.23
CA PRO A 123 -47.13 18.81 0.91
C PRO A 123 -47.52 20.14 1.55
N ALA A 124 -47.34 20.25 2.88
CA ALA A 124 -47.38 21.52 3.58
C ALA A 124 -46.42 22.51 2.89
N GLY A 125 -46.97 23.68 2.54
CA GLY A 125 -46.38 24.66 1.65
C GLY A 125 -45.00 25.15 2.08
N LYS A 126 -44.26 25.57 1.06
CA LYS A 126 -43.03 26.37 1.12
C LYS A 126 -43.20 27.48 2.17
N SER A 127 -42.49 27.40 3.29
CA SER A 127 -42.22 28.58 4.11
C SER A 127 -40.86 29.12 3.68
N SER A 128 -40.95 30.24 2.99
CA SER A 128 -39.90 31.20 2.67
C SER A 128 -38.97 31.44 3.87
N LEU A 129 -37.67 31.41 3.61
CA LEU A 129 -36.71 32.17 4.42
C LEU A 129 -37.10 33.66 4.42
N PRO A 130 -36.87 34.36 5.53
CA PRO A 130 -36.35 35.71 5.49
C PRO A 130 -34.95 35.79 6.13
N SER A 131 -34.16 36.67 5.55
CA SER A 131 -32.79 37.05 5.87
C SER A 131 -32.76 38.21 6.89
N VAL A 132 -31.73 38.22 7.76
CA VAL A 132 -31.10 39.35 8.53
C VAL A 132 -32.01 40.09 9.55
N ASP A 133 -31.62 40.40 10.80
CA ASP A 133 -30.51 41.25 11.25
C ASP A 133 -30.08 41.06 12.73
N GLU A 134 -28.91 41.63 13.00
CA GLU A 134 -28.04 41.67 14.18
C GLU A 134 -28.65 42.18 15.51
N ASN A 135 -28.23 41.59 16.65
CA ASN A 135 -27.55 42.36 17.71
C ASN A 135 -26.98 41.49 18.86
N SER A 136 -25.65 41.49 18.94
CA SER A 136 -24.80 41.86 20.09
C SER A 136 -25.27 41.58 21.54
N THR A 137 -24.53 40.73 22.25
CA THR A 137 -23.97 40.92 23.62
C THR A 137 -22.94 39.79 23.84
N ASP A 138 -21.65 40.06 23.59
CA ASP A 138 -20.60 40.36 24.58
C ASP A 138 -20.51 39.40 25.78
N GLY A 139 -19.33 38.82 26.00
CA GLY A 139 -19.08 37.78 26.99
C GLY A 139 -17.74 37.07 26.84
N THR A 140 -16.67 37.84 27.05
CA THR A 140 -15.24 37.51 27.16
C THR A 140 -14.90 36.17 27.85
N GLY A 141 -13.91 35.44 27.31
CA GLY A 141 -13.31 34.27 27.97
C GLY A 141 -12.09 33.72 27.22
N LYS A 142 -10.99 34.47 27.20
CA LYS A 142 -9.67 34.09 26.69
C LYS A 142 -8.95 33.25 27.74
N SER A 143 -8.39 32.09 27.37
CA SER A 143 -7.19 31.49 28.01
C SER A 143 -6.55 30.42 27.13
N GLU A 144 -5.42 30.79 26.55
CA GLU A 144 -4.32 29.91 26.14
C GLU A 144 -3.79 29.12 27.36
N ASN A 145 -3.44 27.84 27.22
CA ASN A 145 -2.03 27.40 27.07
C ASN A 145 -1.86 25.86 27.00
N PRO A 146 -0.73 25.37 26.44
CA PRO A 146 -0.32 23.97 26.39
C PRO A 146 0.64 23.61 27.54
N GLU A 147 0.73 22.30 27.83
CA GLU A 147 1.90 21.60 28.37
C GLU A 147 2.08 20.27 27.64
#